data_AF-A0A7W1UJV4-F1
#
_entry.id   AF-A0A7W1UJV4-F1
#
_cell.length_a   1.000
_cell.length_b   1.000
_cell.length_c   1.000
_cell.angle_alpha   90.00
_cell.angle_beta   90.00
_cell.angle_gamma   90.00
#
_symmetry.space_group_name_H-M   'P 1'
#
loop_
_entity.id
_entity.type
_entity.pdbx_description
1 polymer ?
#
loop_
_entity_poly.entity_id
_entity_poly.type
_entity_poly.pdbx_seq_one_letter_code
_entity_poly.pdbx_strand_id
1 'polypeptide(L)' 'MYGPEVESLIHVHHLVPLSTVGQQYEVDPIRDLRPVCPNCHAVIHSRVPAYTIEEIRKMFTANSAGIGAFPQA' A
#
# COMPACT_ATOMS: atom_id res chain seq x y z
N MET A 1 14.48 -5.97 5.26
CA MET A 1 13.64 -5.63 6.44
C MET A 1 14.56 -5.17 7.56
N TYR A 2 14.12 -4.23 8.40
CA TYR A 2 15.00 -3.55 9.38
C TYR A 2 15.15 -4.28 10.73
N GLY A 3 14.77 -5.57 10.82
CA GLY A 3 14.81 -6.36 12.06
C GLY A 3 13.42 -6.62 12.66
N PRO A 4 13.32 -7.49 13.68
CA PRO A 4 12.05 -7.87 14.33
C PRO A 4 11.35 -6.70 15.04
N GLU A 5 12.10 -5.67 15.45
CA GLU A 5 11.59 -4.50 16.18
C GLU A 5 10.55 -3.71 15.38
N VAL A 6 10.54 -3.85 14.05
CA VAL A 6 9.60 -3.17 13.16
C VAL A 6 8.77 -4.14 12.32
N GLU A 7 8.81 -5.44 12.61
CA GLU A 7 8.13 -6.47 11.82
C GLU A 7 6.60 -6.27 11.80
N SER A 8 6.05 -5.71 12.88
CA SER A 8 4.63 -5.40 13.00
C SER A 8 4.27 -3.95 12.66
N LEU A 9 5.22 -3.17 12.11
CA LEU A 9 4.95 -1.79 11.72
C LEU A 9 4.09 -1.75 10.46
N ILE A 10 2.84 -1.31 10.62
CA ILE A 10 1.86 -1.19 9.55
C ILE A 10 1.34 0.25 9.51
N HIS A 11 1.29 0.81 8.31
CA HIS A 11 0.65 2.09 8.02
C HIS A 11 -0.75 1.85 7.47
N VAL A 12 -1.67 2.79 7.71
CA VAL A 12 -3.02 2.76 7.15
C VAL A 12 -3.10 3.78 6.01
N HIS A 13 -3.46 3.31 4.82
CA HIS A 13 -3.57 4.13 3.61
C HIS A 13 -5.03 4.37 3.23
N HIS A 14 -5.40 5.60 2.88
CA HIS A 14 -6.73 5.95 2.38
C HIS A 14 -6.81 5.73 0.87
N LEU A 15 -7.74 4.89 0.43
CA LEU A 15 -7.98 4.61 -1.00
C LEU A 15 -8.59 5.80 -1.74
N VAL A 16 -9.38 6.61 -1.04
CA VAL A 16 -9.91 7.88 -1.52
C VAL A 16 -9.07 9.01 -0.93
N PRO A 17 -8.40 9.85 -1.72
CA PRO A 17 -7.60 10.94 -1.18
C PRO A 17 -8.49 11.94 -0.43
N LEU A 18 -8.21 12.16 0.85
CA LEU A 18 -9.02 13.05 1.70
C LEU A 18 -9.11 14.48 1.15
N SER A 19 -8.10 14.93 0.40
CA SER A 19 -8.11 16.24 -0.29
C SER A 19 -9.24 16.39 -1.32
N THR A 20 -9.79 15.27 -1.82
CA THR A 20 -10.92 15.28 -2.74
C THR A 20 -12.28 15.27 -2.03
N VAL A 21 -12.30 15.04 -0.71
CA VAL A 21 -13.52 14.93 0.07
C VAL A 21 -13.81 16.28 0.72
N GLY A 22 -14.53 17.14 0.00
CA GLY A 22 -14.74 18.56 0.36
C GLY A 22 -15.67 18.82 1.56
N GLN A 23 -16.19 17.79 2.23
CA GLN A 23 -17.08 17.90 3.41
C GLN A 23 -16.79 16.79 4.42
N GLN A 24 -17.34 16.90 5.64
CA GLN A 24 -17.27 15.86 6.67
C GLN A 24 -17.61 14.49 6.07
N TYR A 25 -16.64 13.59 6.14
CA TYR A 25 -16.72 12.25 5.59
C TYR A 25 -16.58 11.25 6.72
N GLU A 26 -17.56 10.37 6.83
CA GLU A 26 -17.46 9.22 7.72
C GLU A 26 -16.65 8.14 7.02
N VAL A 27 -15.48 7.84 7.58
CA VAL A 27 -14.57 6.82 7.05
C VAL A 27 -15.12 5.44 7.40
N ASP A 28 -15.36 4.62 6.39
CA ASP A 28 -15.58 3.18 6.55
C ASP A 28 -14.20 2.47 6.52
N PRO A 29 -13.71 1.93 7.65
CA PRO A 29 -12.39 1.32 7.72
C PRO A 29 -12.22 0.10 6.81
N ILE A 30 -13.30 -0.57 6.41
CA ILE A 30 -13.27 -1.75 5.55
C ILE A 30 -13.23 -1.33 4.08
N ARG A 31 -14.00 -0.30 3.71
CA ARG A 31 -14.14 0.13 2.32
C ARG A 31 -13.06 1.12 1.90
N ASP A 32 -12.57 1.95 2.81
CA ASP A 32 -11.79 3.13 2.45
C ASP A 32 -10.32 3.02 2.82
N LEU A 33 -9.97 2.10 3.72
CA LEU A 33 -8.64 2.00 4.28
C LEU A 33 -7.98 0.68 3.91
N ARG A 34 -6.65 0.70 3.70
CA ARG A 34 -5.85 -0.50 3.53
C ARG A 34 -4.61 -0.46 4.43
N PRO A 35 -4.39 -1.50 5.26
CA PRO A 35 -3.12 -1.68 5.93
C PRO A 35 -2.04 -2.02 4.91
N VAL A 36 -0.92 -1.30 4.97
CA VAL A 36 0.26 -1.46 4.11
C VAL A 36 1.54 -1.30 4.93
N CYS A 37 2.64 -1.92 4.52
CA CYS A 37 3.92 -1.64 5.18
C CYS A 37 4.44 -0.23 4.84
N PRO A 38 5.38 0.33 5.61
CA PRO A 38 5.94 1.66 5.37
C PRO A 38 6.51 1.86 3.95
N ASN A 39 7.20 0.84 3.42
CA ASN A 39 7.79 0.90 2.09
C ASN A 39 6.73 0.93 0.99
N CYS A 40 5.69 0.08 1.10
CA CYS A 40 4.56 0.12 0.18
C CYS A 40 3.85 1.47 0.23
N HIS A 41 3.69 2.06 1.43
CA HIS A 41 3.08 3.37 1.58
C HIS A 41 3.87 4.46 0.87
N ALA A 42 5.20 4.46 1.02
CA ALA A 42 6.09 5.40 0.32
C ALA A 42 6.00 5.27 -1.20
N VAL A 43 5.96 4.03 -1.73
CA VAL A 43 5.80 3.79 -3.17
C VAL A 43 4.45 4.29 -3.68
N ILE A 44 3.35 4.00 -2.97
CA ILE A 44 2.00 4.47 -3.34
C ILE A 44 1.97 5.99 -3.51
N HIS A 45 2.60 6.72 -2.58
CA HIS A 45 2.65 8.19 -2.58
C HIS A 45 3.83 8.79 -3.36
N SER A 46 4.61 7.99 -4.09
CA SER A 46 5.73 8.48 -4.91
C SER A 46 5.29 9.21 -6.18
N ARG A 47 4.00 9.16 -6.52
CA ARG A 47 3.37 9.84 -7.66
C ARG A 47 2.11 10.58 -7.21
N VAL A 48 1.74 11.62 -7.96
CA VAL A 48 0.41 12.27 -7.89
C VAL A 48 -0.25 12.19 -9.27
N PRO A 49 -1.48 11.66 -9.40
CA PRO A 49 -2.24 10.96 -8.34
C PRO A 49 -1.51 9.70 -7.86
N ALA A 50 -1.75 9.34 -6.59
CA ALA A 50 -1.15 8.18 -5.95
C ALA A 50 -1.43 6.90 -6.76
N TYR A 51 -0.51 5.95 -6.71
CA TYR A 51 -0.73 4.66 -7.38
C TYR A 51 -1.89 3.90 -6.72
N THR A 52 -2.70 3.24 -7.54
CA THR A 52 -3.68 2.27 -7.03
C THR A 52 -2.97 0.99 -6.59
N ILE A 53 -3.60 0.23 -5.70
CA ILE A 53 -3.09 -1.08 -5.29
C ILE A 53 -2.93 -2.02 -6.50
N GLU A 54 -3.84 -1.93 -7.46
CA GLU A 54 -3.80 -2.69 -8.71
C GLU A 54 -2.61 -2.29 -9.60
N GLU A 55 -2.28 -1.00 -9.70
CA GLU A 55 -1.08 -0.53 -10.42
C GLU A 55 0.19 -1.08 -9.77
N ILE A 56 0.30 -1.00 -8.44
CA ILE A 56 1.45 -1.56 -7.70
C ILE A 56 1.56 -3.07 -7.89
N ARG A 57 0.43 -3.81 -7.83
CA ARG A 57 0.41 -5.26 -8.08
C ARG A 57 0.93 -5.63 -9.46
N LYS A 58 0.64 -4.84 -10.49
CA LYS A 58 1.13 -5.07 -11.86
C LYS A 58 2.64 -4.91 -12.00
N MET A 59 3.30 -4.13 -11.13
CA MET A 59 4.75 -3.97 -11.15
C MET A 59 5.47 -5.27 -10.77
N PHE A 60 4.84 -6.13 -9.96
CA PHE A 60 5.42 -7.43 -9.58
C PHE A 60 5.27 -8.49 -10.67
N THR A 61 4.15 -8.49 -11.41
CA THR A 61 3.90 -9.51 -12.46
C THR A 61 4.77 -9.33 -13.70
N ALA A 62 5.22 -8.11 -14.00
CA ALA A 62 6.16 -7.84 -15.09
C ALA A 62 7.57 -8.44 -14.87
N ASN A 63 7.90 -8.87 -13.64
CA ASN A 63 9.23 -9.35 -13.27
C ASN A 63 9.27 -10.84 -12.88
N SER A 64 8.22 -11.60 -13.22
CA SER A 64 8.07 -13.02 -12.88
C SER A 64 9.09 -13.96 -13.56
N ALA A 65 10.02 -13.44 -14.36
CA ALA A 65 11.10 -14.22 -14.95
C ALA A 65 12.32 -14.40 -14.00
N GLY A 66 12.35 -13.81 -12.80
CA GLY A 66 13.58 -13.83 -12.00
C GLY A 66 13.51 -13.52 -10.51
N ILE A 67 12.40 -13.77 -9.81
CA ILE A 67 12.35 -13.63 -8.35
C ILE A 67 11.90 -14.94 -7.73
N GLY A 68 12.89 -15.65 -7.17
CA GLY A 68 12.72 -16.92 -6.48
C GLY A 68 11.66 -16.85 -5.39
N ALA A 69 11.02 -17.99 -5.20
CA ALA A 69 10.00 -18.26 -4.21
C ALA A 69 10.22 -17.49 -2.90
N PHE A 70 9.24 -16.63 -2.54
CA PHE A 70 9.02 -16.33 -1.14
C PHE A 70 8.80 -17.67 -0.43
N PRO A 71 9.58 -18.00 0.62
CA PRO A 71 9.28 -19.16 1.42
C PRO A 71 7.93 -18.90 2.08
N GLN A 72 6.92 -19.68 1.69
CA GLN A 72 5.69 -19.79 2.46
C GLN A 72 6.08 -20.53 3.74
N ALA A 73 6.06 -19.83 4.86
CA ALA A 73 6.00 -20.43 6.17
C ALA A 73 4.56 -20.92 6.45
#